data_AF-A0AAE6F898-F1
#
_entry.id   AF-A0AAE6F898-F1
#
_cell.length_a   1.000
_cell.length_b   1.000
_cell.length_c   1.000
_cell.angle_alpha   90.00
_cell.angle_beta   90.00
_cell.angle_gamma   90.00
#
_symmetry.space_group_name_H-M   'P 1'
#
loop_
_entity.id
_entity.type
_entity.pdbx_description
1 polymer ?
#
loop_
_entity_poly.entity_id
_entity_poly.type
_entity_poly.pdbx_seq_one_letter_code
_entity_poly.pdbx_strand_id
1 'polypeptide(L)'
;MQDEILDVAEQLFMQQGYKGTSTRQIAELLGITQPNLYYHFKRKEDIYYGVLARLAIDVSENLYQIVNDPNDSLAEKLQRMARFLQKRHPFNFYLMMDDIKHTVSEETARKLYLIWKENYQQPFIRLFQTSELRLRNELSYQFIVSQMFILIASYLDSAEKETELYQAIDLFLYGVLDKESN
;
A
#
# COMPACT_ATOMS: atom_id res chain seq x y z
N MET A 1 -14.98 15.16 14.12
CA MET A 1 -15.39 15.72 12.80
C MET A 1 -14.42 15.41 11.67
N GLN A 2 -13.12 15.77 11.72
CA GLN A 2 -12.21 15.37 10.62
C GLN A 2 -12.17 13.86 10.42
N ASP A 3 -12.00 13.09 11.50
CA ASP A 3 -11.99 11.62 11.42
C ASP A 3 -13.33 11.06 10.94
N GLU A 4 -14.46 11.60 11.40
CA GLU A 4 -15.80 11.23 10.93
C GLU A 4 -15.98 11.46 9.41
N ILE A 5 -15.43 12.56 8.88
CA ILE A 5 -15.39 12.84 7.44
C ILE A 5 -14.55 11.79 6.72
N LEU A 6 -13.39 11.42 7.27
CA LEU A 6 -12.53 10.39 6.67
C LEU A 6 -13.19 9.01 6.73
N ASP A 7 -13.89 8.65 7.80
CA ASP A 7 -14.58 7.37 7.95
C ASP A 7 -15.68 7.18 6.89
N VAL A 8 -16.53 8.19 6.72
CA VAL A 8 -17.59 8.13 5.69
C VAL A 8 -16.99 8.20 4.28
N ALA A 9 -15.98 9.04 4.08
CA ALA A 9 -15.32 9.15 2.78
C ALA A 9 -14.61 7.85 2.38
N GLU A 10 -13.96 7.16 3.33
CA GLU A 10 -13.33 5.86 3.10
C GLU A 10 -14.33 4.83 2.56
N GLN A 11 -15.47 4.68 3.24
CA GLN A 11 -16.52 3.76 2.80
C GLN A 11 -17.01 4.07 1.38
N LEU A 12 -17.26 5.35 1.10
CA LEU A 12 -17.68 5.77 -0.23
C LEU A 12 -16.60 5.51 -1.28
N PHE A 13 -15.35 5.92 -1.03
CA PHE A 13 -14.27 5.72 -1.99
C PHE A 13 -14.01 4.23 -2.27
N MET A 14 -14.15 3.35 -1.27
CA MET A 14 -14.04 1.91 -1.47
C MET A 14 -15.17 1.33 -2.33
N GLN A 15 -16.39 1.88 -2.24
CA GLN A 15 -17.55 1.36 -2.96
C GLN A 15 -17.67 1.88 -4.39
N GLN A 16 -17.36 3.15 -4.63
CA GLN A 16 -17.63 3.83 -5.91
C GLN A 16 -16.40 4.53 -6.51
N GLY A 17 -15.21 4.36 -5.91
CA GLY A 17 -13.97 4.98 -6.35
C GLY A 17 -13.91 6.48 -6.09
N TYR A 18 -12.78 7.10 -6.46
CA TYR A 18 -12.64 8.55 -6.34
C TYR A 18 -13.66 9.26 -7.22
N LYS A 19 -13.74 8.96 -8.52
CA LYS A 19 -14.64 9.66 -9.47
C LYS A 19 -16.12 9.58 -9.07
N GLY A 20 -16.58 8.43 -8.59
CA GLY A 20 -17.98 8.23 -8.22
C GLY A 20 -18.41 8.92 -6.92
N THR A 21 -17.46 9.40 -6.10
CA THR A 21 -17.76 9.99 -4.79
C THR A 21 -17.84 11.52 -4.87
N SER A 22 -18.87 12.13 -4.28
CA SER A 22 -18.98 13.59 -4.16
C SER A 22 -18.89 14.05 -2.69
N THR A 23 -18.36 15.26 -2.47
CA THR A 23 -18.36 15.91 -1.14
C THR A 23 -19.76 16.15 -0.61
N ARG A 24 -20.74 16.28 -1.51
CA ARG A 24 -22.16 16.35 -1.17
C ARG A 24 -22.66 15.07 -0.50
N GLN A 25 -22.39 13.91 -1.10
CA GLN A 25 -22.77 12.61 -0.52
C GLN A 25 -22.11 12.39 0.85
N ILE A 26 -20.83 12.76 1.00
CA ILE A 26 -20.12 12.67 2.29
C ILE A 26 -20.83 13.54 3.35
N ALA A 27 -21.15 14.80 3.02
CA ALA A 27 -21.84 15.70 3.94
C ALA A 27 -23.26 15.20 4.30
N GLU A 28 -24.01 14.72 3.31
CA GLU A 28 -25.37 14.18 3.49
C GLU A 28 -25.37 12.96 4.42
N LEU A 29 -24.43 12.02 4.25
CA LEU A 29 -24.32 10.84 5.12
C LEU A 29 -23.94 11.18 6.57
N LEU A 30 -23.16 12.25 6.77
CA LEU A 30 -22.81 12.76 8.10
C LEU A 30 -23.88 13.66 8.73
N GLY A 31 -24.93 14.03 7.98
CA GLY A 31 -25.93 15.00 8.44
C GLY A 31 -25.36 16.41 8.65
N ILE A 32 -24.27 16.77 7.96
CA ILE A 32 -23.64 18.09 8.02
C ILE A 32 -23.87 18.88 6.73
N THR A 33 -23.68 20.19 6.77
CA THR A 33 -23.76 21.03 5.57
C THR A 33 -22.45 20.97 4.78
N GLN A 34 -22.49 21.19 3.47
CA GLN A 34 -21.27 21.30 2.66
C GLN A 34 -20.30 22.38 3.15
N PRO A 35 -20.74 23.60 3.56
CA PRO A 35 -19.83 24.58 4.16
C PRO A 35 -19.11 24.07 5.42
N ASN A 36 -19.77 23.25 6.24
CA ASN A 36 -19.13 22.61 7.40
C ASN A 36 -18.04 21.61 6.95
N LEU A 37 -18.33 20.77 5.96
CA LEU A 37 -17.31 19.89 5.38
C LEU A 37 -16.13 20.68 4.80
N TYR A 38 -16.38 21.76 4.07
CA TYR A 38 -15.34 22.63 3.50
C TYR A 38 -14.56 23.45 4.54
N TYR A 39 -15.09 23.60 5.75
CA TYR A 39 -14.32 24.14 6.87
C TYR A 39 -13.15 23.22 7.20
N HIS A 40 -13.38 21.90 7.23
CA HIS A 40 -12.38 20.88 7.55
C HIS A 40 -11.48 20.48 6.37
N PHE A 41 -12.04 20.34 5.17
CA PHE A 41 -11.29 19.93 3.97
C PHE A 41 -11.64 20.83 2.79
N LYS A 42 -10.65 21.57 2.27
CA LYS A 42 -10.88 22.57 1.22
C LYS A 42 -11.18 21.92 -0.13
N ARG A 43 -10.59 20.77 -0.41
CA ARG A 43 -10.77 20.02 -1.65
C ARG A 43 -11.14 18.57 -1.35
N LYS A 44 -11.89 17.95 -2.26
CA LYS A 44 -12.13 16.50 -2.26
C LYS A 44 -10.82 15.70 -2.26
N GLU A 45 -9.80 16.19 -2.96
CA GLU A 45 -8.46 15.60 -2.97
C GLU A 45 -7.81 15.58 -1.58
N ASP A 46 -8.08 16.57 -0.73
CA ASP A 46 -7.52 16.62 0.62
C ASP A 46 -8.17 15.52 1.50
N ILE A 47 -9.47 15.25 1.30
CA ILE A 47 -10.19 14.14 1.95
C ILE A 47 -9.62 12.81 1.46
N TYR A 48 -9.47 12.65 0.14
CA TYR A 48 -8.95 11.43 -0.47
C TYR A 48 -7.53 11.13 0.01
N TYR A 49 -6.66 12.14 0.04
CA TYR A 49 -5.33 12.04 0.64
C TYR A 49 -5.40 11.62 2.10
N GLY A 50 -6.26 12.24 2.91
CA GLY A 50 -6.42 11.89 4.33
C GLY A 50 -6.82 10.43 4.55
N VAL A 51 -7.76 9.93 3.75
CA VAL A 51 -8.18 8.51 3.78
C VAL A 51 -7.01 7.60 3.44
N LEU A 52 -6.34 7.84 2.30
CA LEU A 52 -5.23 6.99 1.86
C LEU A 52 -4.02 7.06 2.81
N ALA A 53 -3.75 8.22 3.41
CA ALA A 53 -2.70 8.37 4.41
C ALA A 53 -2.97 7.53 5.66
N ARG A 54 -4.21 7.57 6.17
CA ARG A 54 -4.60 6.77 7.34
C ARG A 54 -4.48 5.27 7.09
N LEU A 55 -4.96 4.82 5.93
CA LEU A 55 -4.86 3.42 5.50
C LEU A 55 -3.40 2.98 5.32
N ALA A 56 -2.56 3.85 4.76
CA ALA A 56 -1.15 3.57 4.57
C ALA A 56 -0.41 3.41 5.90
N ILE A 57 -0.74 4.22 6.91
CA ILE A 57 -0.15 4.10 8.26
C ILE A 57 -0.50 2.74 8.88
N ASP A 58 -1.77 2.32 8.85
CA ASP A 58 -2.20 1.00 9.34
C ASP A 58 -1.43 -0.13 8.62
N VAL A 59 -1.31 -0.05 7.29
CA VAL A 59 -0.51 -1.00 6.51
C VAL A 59 0.95 -1.03 6.95
N SER A 60 1.58 0.14 7.10
CA SER A 60 2.98 0.27 7.50
C SER A 60 3.24 -0.35 8.87
N GLU A 61 2.38 -0.07 9.85
CA GLU A 61 2.50 -0.62 11.20
C GLU A 61 2.45 -2.15 11.20
N ASN A 62 1.48 -2.74 10.48
CA ASN A 62 1.36 -4.19 10.35
C ASN A 62 2.55 -4.82 9.60
N LEU A 63 3.05 -4.17 8.54
CA LEU A 63 4.24 -4.63 7.82
C LEU A 63 5.46 -4.62 8.74
N TYR A 64 5.68 -3.55 9.51
CA TYR A 64 6.81 -3.47 10.44
C TYR A 64 6.71 -4.48 11.58
N GLN A 65 5.50 -4.85 12.04
CA GLN A 65 5.35 -5.97 12.99
C GLN A 65 5.89 -7.28 12.40
N ILE A 66 5.62 -7.57 11.12
CA ILE A 66 6.14 -8.76 10.45
C ILE A 66 7.66 -8.67 10.27
N VAL A 67 8.18 -7.51 9.86
CA VAL A 67 9.63 -7.28 9.68
C VAL A 67 10.40 -7.55 10.98
N ASN A 68 9.85 -7.11 12.11
CA ASN A 68 10.51 -7.20 13.42
C ASN A 68 10.29 -8.54 14.14
N ASP A 69 9.53 -9.49 13.57
CA ASP A 69 9.33 -10.81 14.18
C ASP A 69 10.64 -11.61 14.13
N PRO A 70 11.27 -11.97 15.27
CA PRO A 70 12.56 -12.65 15.25
C PRO A 70 12.46 -14.14 14.85
N ASN A 71 11.24 -14.70 14.80
CA ASN A 71 11.05 -16.15 14.62
C ASN A 71 10.99 -16.58 13.15
N ASP A 72 10.84 -15.62 12.23
CA ASP A 72 10.67 -15.90 10.82
C ASP A 72 11.94 -15.64 10.02
N SER A 73 12.22 -16.52 9.06
CA SER A 73 13.19 -16.31 8.00
C SER A 73 12.77 -15.16 7.06
N LEU A 74 13.71 -14.69 6.22
CA LEU A 74 13.43 -13.69 5.19
C LEU A 74 12.26 -14.11 4.28
N ALA A 75 12.25 -15.37 3.85
CA ALA A 75 11.21 -15.91 2.98
C ALA A 75 9.84 -15.92 3.66
N GLU A 76 9.75 -16.38 4.90
CA GLU A 76 8.50 -16.41 5.68
C GLU A 76 7.95 -15.00 5.91
N LYS A 77 8.82 -14.03 6.23
CA LYS A 77 8.43 -12.61 6.35
C LYS A 77 7.87 -12.06 5.04
N LEU A 78 8.55 -12.31 3.92
CA LEU A 78 8.08 -11.87 2.61
C LEU A 78 6.73 -12.48 2.24
N GLN A 79 6.53 -13.78 2.49
CA GLN A 79 5.26 -14.46 2.27
C GLN A 79 4.15 -13.87 3.14
N ARG A 80 4.40 -13.64 4.44
CA ARG A 80 3.43 -13.01 5.36
C ARG A 80 3.10 -11.58 4.93
N MET A 81 4.09 -10.78 4.54
CA MET A 81 3.87 -9.42 4.05
C MET A 81 3.06 -9.41 2.76
N ALA A 82 3.39 -10.27 1.79
CA ALA A 82 2.66 -10.37 0.52
C ALA A 82 1.21 -10.84 0.75
N ARG A 83 1.00 -11.82 1.64
CA ARG A 83 -0.33 -12.28 2.06
C ARG A 83 -1.12 -11.18 2.78
N PHE A 84 -0.47 -10.42 3.66
CA PHE A 84 -1.08 -9.29 4.33
C PHE A 84 -1.57 -8.27 3.31
N LEU A 85 -0.73 -7.92 2.33
CA LEU A 85 -1.13 -7.04 1.25
C LEU A 85 -2.29 -7.64 0.44
N GLN A 86 -2.27 -8.92 0.04
CA GLN A 86 -3.39 -9.54 -0.66
C GLN A 86 -4.72 -9.45 0.10
N LYS A 87 -4.72 -9.69 1.41
CA LYS A 87 -5.95 -9.74 2.21
C LYS A 87 -6.45 -8.37 2.67
N ARG A 88 -5.52 -7.47 2.97
CA ARG A 88 -5.81 -6.21 3.68
C ARG A 88 -5.66 -5.00 2.78
N HIS A 89 -5.21 -5.11 1.52
CA HIS A 89 -5.12 -3.93 0.65
C HIS A 89 -6.50 -3.26 0.54
N PRO A 90 -6.68 -2.08 1.16
CA PRO A 90 -8.00 -1.45 1.28
C PRO A 90 -8.49 -0.84 -0.05
N PHE A 91 -7.61 -0.82 -1.05
CA PHE A 91 -7.89 -0.39 -2.41
C PHE A 91 -7.42 -1.46 -3.39
N ASN A 92 -8.14 -1.66 -4.49
CA ASN A 92 -7.50 -2.30 -5.64
C ASN A 92 -6.31 -1.40 -6.03
N PHE A 93 -5.09 -1.92 -5.88
CA PHE A 93 -3.86 -1.19 -6.14
C PHE A 93 -3.85 -0.55 -7.53
N TYR A 94 -4.42 -1.25 -8.52
CA TYR A 94 -4.57 -0.74 -9.88
C TYR A 94 -5.53 0.45 -9.95
N LEU A 95 -6.68 0.41 -9.27
CA LEU A 95 -7.63 1.53 -9.24
C LEU A 95 -7.03 2.77 -8.56
N MET A 96 -6.31 2.59 -7.44
CA MET A 96 -5.63 3.71 -6.77
C MET A 96 -4.54 4.32 -7.66
N MET A 97 -3.72 3.48 -8.31
CA MET A 97 -2.68 3.93 -9.24
C MET A 97 -3.28 4.61 -10.48
N ASP A 98 -4.42 4.13 -10.99
CA ASP A 98 -5.17 4.77 -12.07
C ASP A 98 -5.67 6.15 -11.66
N ASP A 99 -6.31 6.25 -10.48
CA ASP A 99 -6.80 7.52 -9.94
C ASP A 99 -5.67 8.53 -9.71
N ILE A 100 -4.50 8.06 -9.23
CA ILE A 100 -3.30 8.90 -9.05
C ILE A 100 -2.77 9.41 -10.38
N LYS A 101 -2.76 8.59 -11.42
CA LYS A 101 -2.19 8.95 -12.73
C LYS A 101 -3.12 9.83 -13.57
N HIS A 102 -4.43 9.65 -13.44
CA HIS A 102 -5.38 10.17 -14.42
C HIS A 102 -6.49 11.03 -13.83
N THR A 103 -6.59 11.15 -12.50
CA THR A 103 -7.76 11.80 -11.88
C THR A 103 -7.42 12.93 -10.92
N VAL A 104 -6.42 12.76 -10.07
CA VAL A 104 -6.02 13.78 -9.09
C VAL A 104 -5.00 14.76 -9.65
N SER A 105 -4.90 15.95 -9.04
CA SER A 105 -3.86 16.92 -9.38
C SER A 105 -2.45 16.36 -9.20
N GLU A 106 -1.48 16.92 -9.94
CA GLU A 106 -0.07 16.52 -9.83
C GLU A 106 0.48 16.70 -8.39
N GLU A 107 0.02 17.73 -7.68
CA GLU A 107 0.37 17.97 -6.28
C GLU A 107 -0.07 16.78 -5.39
N THR A 108 -1.33 16.36 -5.52
CA THR A 108 -1.88 15.24 -4.75
C THR A 108 -1.25 13.92 -5.18
N ALA A 109 -1.02 13.71 -6.47
CA ALA A 109 -0.34 12.53 -6.99
C ALA A 109 1.07 12.36 -6.38
N ARG A 110 1.84 13.45 -6.30
CA ARG A 110 3.17 13.45 -5.66
C ARG A 110 3.09 13.09 -4.18
N LYS A 111 2.12 13.66 -3.44
CA LYS A 111 1.92 13.34 -2.02
C LYS A 111 1.54 11.87 -1.81
N LEU A 112 0.66 11.34 -2.64
CA LEU A 112 0.25 9.92 -2.58
C LEU A 112 1.39 8.98 -2.94
N TYR A 113 2.22 9.33 -3.92
CA TYR A 113 3.44 8.58 -4.23
C TYR A 113 4.40 8.51 -3.05
N LEU A 114 4.61 9.64 -2.34
CA LEU A 114 5.45 9.67 -1.15
C LEU A 114 4.89 8.78 -0.03
N ILE A 115 3.58 8.86 0.23
CA ILE A 115 2.91 7.96 1.19
C ILE A 115 3.16 6.50 0.82
N TRP A 116 2.94 6.15 -0.45
CA TRP A 116 3.13 4.78 -0.90
C TRP A 116 4.57 4.31 -0.70
N LYS A 117 5.54 5.14 -1.10
CA LYS A 117 6.96 4.84 -0.91
C LYS A 117 7.27 4.60 0.57
N GLU A 118 6.87 5.52 1.45
CA GLU A 118 7.19 5.47 2.88
C GLU A 118 6.48 4.33 3.64
N ASN A 119 5.23 4.03 3.29
CA ASN A 119 4.41 3.11 4.08
C ASN A 119 4.31 1.70 3.50
N TYR A 120 4.58 1.54 2.20
CA TYR A 120 4.55 0.24 1.53
C TYR A 120 5.96 -0.22 1.18
N GLN A 121 6.79 0.60 0.51
CA GLN A 121 8.12 0.14 0.08
C GLN A 121 9.15 0.07 1.22
N GLN A 122 9.18 1.06 2.12
CA GLN A 122 10.21 1.11 3.17
C GLN A 122 10.23 -0.12 4.10
N PRO A 123 9.09 -0.70 4.52
CA PRO A 123 9.12 -1.94 5.30
C PRO A 123 9.85 -3.09 4.59
N PHE A 124 9.68 -3.26 3.28
CA PHE A 124 10.42 -4.28 2.52
C PHE A 124 11.89 -3.93 2.35
N ILE A 125 12.21 -2.64 2.13
CA ILE A 125 13.61 -2.18 2.08
C ILE A 125 14.29 -2.49 3.42
N ARG A 126 13.63 -2.15 4.53
CA ARG A 126 14.08 -2.43 5.90
C ARG A 126 14.34 -3.92 6.07
N LEU A 127 13.41 -4.78 5.66
CA LEU A 127 13.54 -6.24 5.77
C LEU A 127 14.83 -6.75 5.11
N PHE A 128 15.11 -6.35 3.87
CA PHE A 128 16.34 -6.75 3.18
C PHE A 128 17.59 -6.15 3.84
N GLN A 129 17.54 -4.89 4.28
CA GLN A 129 18.68 -4.23 4.95
C GLN A 129 19.04 -4.88 6.28
N THR A 130 18.05 -5.41 7.00
CA THR A 130 18.26 -6.07 8.30
C THR A 130 18.48 -7.58 8.17
N SER A 131 18.37 -8.15 6.97
CA SER A 131 18.63 -9.57 6.76
C SER A 131 20.13 -9.86 6.81
N GLU A 132 20.51 -11.00 7.39
CA GLU A 132 21.91 -11.45 7.44
C GLU A 132 22.40 -12.00 6.09
N LEU A 133 21.48 -12.21 5.14
CA LEU A 133 21.77 -12.79 3.84
C LEU A 133 22.43 -11.78 2.91
N ARG A 134 23.43 -12.25 2.14
CA ARG A 134 24.12 -11.40 1.16
C ARG A 134 23.29 -11.28 -0.11
N LEU A 135 23.02 -10.05 -0.50
CA LEU A 135 22.46 -9.72 -1.79
C LEU A 135 23.55 -9.76 -2.86
N ARG A 136 23.17 -10.04 -4.11
CA ARG A 136 24.07 -9.88 -5.25
C ARG A 136 24.54 -8.42 -5.36
N ASN A 137 25.85 -8.22 -5.44
CA ASN A 137 26.53 -6.92 -5.34
C ASN A 137 26.05 -5.84 -6.32
N GLU A 138 25.39 -6.22 -7.42
CA GLU A 138 24.91 -5.29 -8.45
C GLU A 138 23.49 -4.76 -8.20
N LEU A 139 22.78 -5.29 -7.20
CA LEU A 139 21.37 -4.98 -6.98
C LEU A 139 21.19 -3.98 -5.83
N SER A 140 20.49 -2.87 -6.10
CA SER A 140 20.06 -1.96 -5.05
C SER A 140 18.78 -2.44 -4.36
N TYR A 141 18.63 -2.16 -3.06
CA TYR A 141 17.40 -2.44 -2.32
C TYR A 141 16.15 -1.86 -3.00
N GLN A 142 16.27 -0.63 -3.51
CA GLN A 142 15.17 0.04 -4.21
C GLN A 142 14.75 -0.74 -5.47
N PHE A 143 15.71 -1.23 -6.26
CA PHE A 143 15.42 -2.04 -7.44
C PHE A 143 14.75 -3.37 -7.06
N ILE A 144 15.31 -4.10 -6.09
CA ILE A 144 14.77 -5.38 -5.59
C ILE A 144 13.31 -5.20 -5.16
N VAL A 145 13.06 -4.23 -4.28
CA VAL A 145 11.71 -3.99 -3.77
C VAL A 145 10.76 -3.56 -4.88
N SER A 146 11.22 -2.76 -5.85
CA SER A 146 10.37 -2.36 -6.98
C SER A 146 9.96 -3.57 -7.84
N GLN A 147 10.88 -4.50 -8.13
CA GLN A 147 10.55 -5.74 -8.85
C GLN A 147 9.63 -6.65 -8.05
N MET A 148 9.84 -6.75 -6.74
CA MET A 148 8.98 -7.53 -5.85
C MET A 148 7.55 -7.00 -5.79
N PHE A 149 7.34 -5.68 -5.81
CA PHE A 149 5.99 -5.10 -5.87
C PHE A 149 5.30 -5.40 -7.20
N ILE A 150 6.03 -5.40 -8.33
CA ILE A 150 5.48 -5.83 -9.63
C ILE A 150 5.06 -7.30 -9.56
N LEU A 151 5.90 -8.14 -8.94
CA LEU A 151 5.59 -9.55 -8.72
C LEU A 151 4.34 -9.70 -7.86
N ILE A 152 4.29 -9.13 -6.66
CA ILE A 152 3.13 -9.24 -5.76
C ILE A 152 1.87 -8.73 -6.46
N ALA A 153 1.95 -7.62 -7.20
CA ALA A 153 0.82 -7.03 -7.91
C ALA A 153 0.17 -7.99 -8.92
N SER A 154 0.94 -8.84 -9.59
CA SER A 154 0.40 -9.83 -10.55
C SER A 154 -0.40 -10.96 -9.89
N TYR A 155 -0.33 -11.08 -8.56
CA TYR A 155 -1.07 -12.06 -7.76
C TYR A 155 -2.11 -11.42 -6.82
N LEU A 156 -2.32 -10.09 -6.86
CA LEU A 156 -3.28 -9.43 -5.95
C LEU A 156 -4.74 -9.77 -6.25
N ASP A 157 -5.10 -10.01 -7.52
CA ASP A 157 -6.51 -10.18 -7.93
C ASP A 157 -7.07 -11.60 -7.71
N SER A 158 -6.29 -12.54 -7.17
CA SER A 158 -6.74 -13.93 -7.03
C SER A 158 -6.13 -14.63 -5.81
N ALA A 159 -6.96 -14.82 -4.78
CA ALA A 159 -6.60 -15.56 -3.57
C ALA A 159 -6.27 -17.04 -3.85
N GLU A 160 -6.79 -17.61 -4.94
CA GLU A 160 -6.53 -19.00 -5.37
C GLU A 160 -5.07 -19.24 -5.78
N LYS A 161 -4.27 -18.19 -5.93
CA LYS A 161 -2.86 -18.24 -6.32
C LYS A 161 -1.88 -18.05 -5.16
N GLU A 162 -2.32 -18.22 -3.91
CA GLU A 162 -1.44 -18.07 -2.74
C GLU A 162 -0.19 -18.98 -2.85
N THR A 163 -0.36 -20.24 -3.28
CA THR A 163 0.76 -21.16 -3.52
C THR A 163 1.69 -20.69 -4.64
N GLU A 164 1.13 -20.18 -5.75
CA GLU A 164 1.94 -19.67 -6.88
C GLU A 164 2.72 -18.42 -6.49
N LEU A 165 2.14 -17.54 -5.67
CA LEU A 165 2.81 -16.37 -5.13
C LEU A 165 4.01 -16.78 -4.27
N TYR A 166 3.87 -17.79 -3.42
CA TYR A 166 4.99 -18.25 -2.59
C TYR A 166 6.11 -18.88 -3.42
N GLN A 167 5.77 -19.65 -4.45
CA GLN A 167 6.75 -20.16 -5.43
C GLN A 167 7.43 -19.02 -6.19
N ALA A 168 6.68 -17.98 -6.56
CA ALA A 168 7.23 -16.82 -7.24
C ALA A 168 8.18 -16.02 -6.34
N ILE A 169 7.86 -15.86 -5.05
CA ILE A 169 8.75 -15.23 -4.05
C ILE A 169 10.03 -16.06 -3.87
N ASP A 170 9.93 -17.39 -3.83
CA ASP A 170 11.08 -18.28 -3.73
C ASP A 170 12.03 -18.12 -4.94
N LEU A 171 11.48 -18.19 -6.16
CA LEU A 171 12.22 -17.94 -7.39
C LEU A 171 12.86 -16.55 -7.42
N PHE A 172 12.14 -15.54 -6.92
CA PHE A 172 12.64 -14.18 -6.82
C PHE A 172 13.84 -14.09 -5.86
N LEU A 173 13.74 -14.69 -4.66
CA LEU A 173 14.83 -14.72 -3.69
C LEU A 173 16.07 -15.43 -4.22
N TYR A 174 15.90 -16.56 -4.92
CA TYR A 174 17.00 -17.26 -5.58
C TYR A 174 17.75 -16.35 -6.59
N GLY A 175 17.02 -15.45 -7.26
CA GLY A 175 17.58 -14.45 -8.18
C GLY A 175 18.26 -13.26 -7.51
N VAL A 176 17.91 -12.96 -6.25
CA VAL A 176 18.37 -11.77 -5.52
C VAL A 176 19.53 -12.08 -4.57
N LEU A 177 19.50 -13.25 -3.95
CA LEU A 177 20.53 -13.71 -3.02
C LEU A 177 21.79 -14.16 -3.77
N ASP A 178 22.94 -13.97 -3.12
CA ASP A 178 24.20 -14.51 -3.61
C ASP A 178 24.23 -16.04 -3.49
N LYS A 179 24.90 -16.73 -4.42
CA LYS A 179 24.93 -18.20 -4.48
C LYS A 179 25.61 -18.83 -3.27
N GLU A 180 26.45 -18.09 -2.56
CA GLU A 180 27.09 -18.52 -1.30
C GLU A 180 26.17 -18.36 -0.07
N SER A 181 24.97 -17.81 -0.23
CA SER A 181 23.98 -17.59 0.85
C SER A 181 22.80 -18.58 0.84
N ASN A 182 22.84 -19.60 -0.02
CA ASN A 182 21.82 -20.66 -0.16
C ASN A 182 22.29 -22.00 0.41
#